data_AF-A0AAV2I549-F1
#
_entry.id   AF-A0AAV2I549-F1
#
_cell.length_a   1.000
_cell.length_b   1.000
_cell.length_c   1.000
_cell.angle_alpha   90.00
_cell.angle_beta   90.00
_cell.angle_gamma   90.00
#
_symmetry.space_group_name_H-M   'P 1'
#
loop_
_entity.id
_entity.type
_entity.pdbx_description
1 polymer ?
#
loop_
_entity_poly.entity_id
_entity_poly.type
_entity_poly.pdbx_seq_one_letter_code
_entity_poly.pdbx_strand_id
1 'polypeptide(L)'
;MEVILDRRLMQDDWRGLNEGAQDNKVNPSRFILLPEKRDAAGQTKGAICYPSTLAHLLSSHLHNPLQVAVMTHTNGIFETQVRFQNETWPCSCKLLNLRNLGTGNTSSLKALLVVHRVGLDCSYSQIYTDCNNEEKVNLNVFGGVQIKMAAETTLTGVQELTPLNDLKLQLNDMEIKTVKLTYR
;
A
#
# COMPACT_ATOMS: atom_id res chain seq x y z
N MET A 1 26.06 6.17 -4.54
CA MET A 1 25.04 5.17 -4.16
C MET A 1 25.45 3.87 -4.82
N GLU A 2 25.50 2.79 -4.05
CA GLU A 2 25.79 1.45 -4.55
C GLU A 2 24.70 0.48 -4.07
N VAL A 3 24.37 -0.52 -4.90
CA VAL A 3 23.40 -1.56 -4.60
C VAL A 3 23.99 -2.89 -5.07
N ILE A 4 24.05 -3.87 -4.18
CA ILE A 4 24.51 -5.23 -4.49
C ILE A 4 23.35 -6.00 -5.13
N LEU A 5 23.57 -6.56 -6.31
CA LEU A 5 22.51 -7.25 -7.07
C LEU A 5 22.48 -8.77 -6.81
N ASP A 6 23.66 -9.40 -6.69
CA ASP A 6 23.79 -10.83 -6.42
C ASP A 6 25.16 -11.11 -5.78
N ARG A 7 25.31 -12.28 -5.18
CA ARG A 7 26.57 -12.78 -4.61
C ARG A 7 26.76 -14.26 -4.94
N ARG A 8 27.99 -14.64 -5.29
CA ARG A 8 28.41 -16.04 -5.42
C ARG A 8 29.54 -16.32 -4.45
N LEU A 9 29.39 -17.34 -3.61
CA LEU A 9 30.37 -17.70 -2.58
C LEU A 9 30.78 -19.16 -2.75
N MET A 10 32.08 -19.40 -2.82
CA MET A 10 32.62 -20.76 -2.94
C MET A 10 32.81 -21.46 -1.59
N GLN A 11 32.84 -20.68 -0.50
CA GLN A 11 33.11 -21.15 0.85
C GLN A 11 31.88 -20.99 1.73
N ASP A 12 31.72 -21.93 2.66
CA ASP A 12 30.75 -21.86 3.75
C ASP A 12 31.20 -20.82 4.81
N ASP A 13 30.24 -20.23 5.50
CA ASP A 13 30.49 -19.23 6.55
C ASP A 13 30.43 -19.83 7.97
N TRP A 14 30.41 -21.16 8.09
CA TRP A 14 30.42 -21.93 9.34
C TRP A 14 29.22 -21.65 10.26
N ARG A 15 28.07 -21.26 9.69
CA ARG A 15 26.81 -21.05 10.43
C ARG A 15 25.84 -22.23 10.35
N GLY A 16 26.32 -23.39 9.93
CA GLY A 16 25.56 -24.64 9.90
C GLY A 16 24.87 -24.95 8.57
N LEU A 17 25.10 -24.14 7.53
CA LEU A 17 24.65 -24.45 6.17
C LEU A 17 25.59 -25.46 5.49
N ASN A 18 26.89 -25.41 5.82
CA ASN A 18 27.94 -26.32 5.32
C ASN A 18 28.11 -26.31 3.78
N GLU A 19 27.75 -25.22 3.12
CA GLU A 19 27.94 -25.01 1.69
C GLU A 19 28.05 -23.52 1.34
N GLY A 20 28.71 -23.20 0.22
CA GLY A 20 28.72 -21.85 -0.33
C GLY A 20 27.51 -21.60 -1.23
N ALA A 21 27.12 -20.33 -1.40
CA ALA A 21 26.05 -19.93 -2.33
C ALA A 21 26.54 -19.97 -3.79
N GLN A 22 26.30 -21.11 -4.47
CA GLN A 22 26.79 -21.38 -5.84
C GLN A 22 25.67 -21.65 -6.86
N ASP A 23 24.41 -21.62 -6.45
CA ASP A 23 23.22 -21.94 -7.22
C ASP A 23 22.57 -20.72 -7.90
N ASN A 24 23.36 -19.67 -8.17
CA ASN A 24 22.89 -18.44 -8.80
C ASN A 24 22.12 -18.73 -10.09
N LYS A 25 20.94 -18.11 -10.20
CA LYS A 25 20.13 -18.08 -11.41
C LYS A 25 19.90 -16.64 -11.82
N VAL A 26 19.62 -16.42 -13.10
CA VAL A 26 19.31 -15.08 -13.62
C VAL A 26 18.09 -14.53 -12.86
N ASN A 27 18.29 -13.43 -12.13
CA ASN A 27 17.25 -12.72 -11.41
C ASN A 27 17.25 -11.23 -11.81
N PRO A 28 16.34 -10.78 -12.70
CA PRO A 28 16.35 -9.41 -13.19
C PRO A 28 15.91 -8.42 -12.12
N SER A 29 16.82 -7.55 -11.67
CA SER A 29 16.51 -6.45 -10.76
C SER A 29 15.90 -5.25 -11.51
N ARG A 30 14.93 -4.57 -10.89
CA ARG A 30 14.30 -3.35 -11.43
C ARG A 30 14.41 -2.23 -10.39
N PHE A 31 14.85 -1.06 -10.83
CA PHE A 31 14.98 0.12 -9.99
C PHE A 31 14.62 1.37 -10.80
N ILE A 32 14.25 2.43 -10.08
CA ILE A 32 14.00 3.75 -10.65
C ILE A 32 14.98 4.72 -10.00
N LEU A 33 15.77 5.41 -10.81
CA LEU A 33 16.63 6.50 -10.36
C LEU A 33 15.83 7.79 -10.47
N LEU A 34 15.58 8.43 -9.33
CA LEU A 34 14.74 9.62 -9.23
C LEU A 34 15.58 10.83 -8.78
N PRO A 35 16.04 11.68 -9.72
CA PRO A 35 16.64 12.96 -9.37
C PRO A 35 15.54 14.00 -9.10
N GLU A 36 15.51 14.56 -7.90
CA GLU A 36 14.55 15.59 -7.51
C GLU A 36 15.26 16.85 -7.02
N LYS A 37 14.67 18.00 -7.34
CA LYS A 37 15.10 19.28 -6.76
C LYS A 37 14.43 19.43 -5.40
N ARG A 38 15.25 19.55 -4.37
CA ARG A 38 14.82 19.88 -3.01
C ARG A 38 14.96 21.37 -2.77
N ASP A 39 13.91 22.01 -2.26
CA ASP A 39 13.99 23.39 -1.82
C ASP A 39 14.73 23.45 -0.47
N ALA A 40 15.66 24.40 -0.35
CA ALA A 40 16.66 24.44 0.72
C ALA A 40 16.10 24.75 2.13
N ALA A 41 14.78 24.75 2.32
CA ALA A 41 14.16 25.07 3.58
C ALA A 41 14.05 23.84 4.49
N GLY A 42 14.93 23.78 5.50
CA GLY A 42 14.48 23.36 6.83
C GLY A 42 14.92 22.00 7.39
N GLN A 43 15.97 21.33 6.91
CA GLN A 43 16.51 20.19 7.68
C GLN A 43 17.62 20.58 8.64
N THR A 44 17.29 20.53 9.93
CA THR A 44 18.25 20.37 11.01
C THR A 44 18.88 18.98 10.92
N LYS A 45 20.19 18.88 11.12
CA LYS A 45 20.91 17.59 11.12
C LYS A 45 20.26 16.64 12.15
N GLY A 46 19.82 15.45 11.72
CA GLY A 46 19.32 14.39 12.60
C GLY A 46 17.80 14.16 12.61
N ALA A 47 17.01 14.88 11.81
CA ALA A 47 15.57 14.63 11.70
C ALA A 47 15.24 13.41 10.81
N ILE A 48 14.13 12.73 11.11
CA ILE A 48 13.55 11.66 10.28
C ILE A 48 13.30 12.25 8.88
N CYS A 49 13.83 11.61 7.84
CA CYS A 49 13.66 12.01 6.46
C CYS A 49 12.54 11.22 5.81
N TYR A 50 11.59 11.91 5.18
CA TYR A 50 10.54 11.29 4.38
C TYR A 50 10.87 11.41 2.89
N PRO A 51 10.45 10.42 2.06
CA PRO A 51 10.50 10.57 0.61
C PRO A 51 9.51 11.64 0.11
N SER A 52 9.73 12.13 -1.10
CA SER A 52 8.75 12.95 -1.82
C SER A 52 7.50 12.13 -2.19
N THR A 53 6.41 12.82 -2.54
CA THR A 53 5.19 12.17 -3.05
C THR A 53 5.46 11.34 -4.31
N LEU A 54 6.30 11.84 -5.22
CA LEU A 54 6.66 11.13 -6.46
C LEU A 54 7.46 9.86 -6.16
N ALA A 55 8.41 9.93 -5.21
CA ALA A 55 9.16 8.75 -4.78
C ALA A 55 8.23 7.65 -4.23
N HIS A 56 7.23 8.03 -3.43
CA HIS A 56 6.23 7.09 -2.91
C HIS A 56 5.36 6.48 -4.01
N LEU A 57 4.95 7.28 -5.00
CA LEU A 57 4.16 6.81 -6.14
C LEU A 57 4.95 5.80 -6.98
N LEU A 58 6.20 6.12 -7.32
CA LEU A 58 7.08 5.26 -8.11
C LEU A 58 7.45 3.96 -7.35
N SER A 59 7.70 4.06 -6.04
CA SER A 59 7.87 2.88 -5.18
C SER A 59 6.61 2.02 -5.18
N SER A 60 5.42 2.63 -5.09
CA SER A 60 4.15 1.89 -5.15
C SER A 60 3.96 1.19 -6.49
N HIS A 61 4.34 1.84 -7.61
CA HIS A 61 4.30 1.24 -8.94
C HIS A 61 5.21 0.02 -9.07
N LEU A 62 6.41 0.07 -8.49
CA LEU A 62 7.35 -1.07 -8.49
C LEU A 62 6.84 -2.23 -7.62
N HIS A 63 6.23 -1.95 -6.47
CA HIS A 63 5.72 -2.99 -5.56
C HIS A 63 4.37 -3.58 -6.01
N ASN A 64 3.52 -2.77 -6.63
CA ASN A 64 2.17 -3.16 -7.05
C ASN A 64 1.96 -2.78 -8.53
N PRO A 65 2.60 -3.53 -9.47
CA PRO A 65 2.42 -3.27 -10.88
C PRO A 65 1.01 -3.64 -11.33
N LEU A 66 0.56 -3.02 -12.43
CA LEU A 66 -0.71 -3.35 -13.08
C LEU A 66 -0.75 -4.84 -13.43
N GLN A 67 -1.82 -5.51 -13.01
CA GLN A 67 -2.07 -6.90 -13.36
C GLN A 67 -2.78 -6.97 -14.71
N VAL A 68 -2.19 -7.69 -15.66
CA VAL A 68 -2.75 -7.90 -16.99
C VAL A 68 -3.15 -9.36 -17.12
N ALA A 69 -4.43 -9.59 -17.39
CA ALA A 69 -4.97 -10.92 -17.69
C ALA A 69 -5.32 -11.01 -19.17
N VAL A 70 -4.92 -12.11 -19.82
CA VAL A 70 -5.22 -12.39 -21.23
C VAL A 70 -6.32 -13.44 -21.31
N MET A 71 -7.36 -13.16 -22.09
CA MET A 71 -8.50 -14.04 -22.27
C MET A 71 -8.55 -14.56 -23.71
N THR A 72 -8.78 -15.85 -23.88
CA THR A 72 -8.72 -16.54 -25.19
C THR A 72 -10.09 -16.72 -25.85
N HIS A 73 -11.19 -16.63 -25.09
CA HIS A 73 -12.56 -16.80 -25.60
C HIS A 73 -13.39 -15.56 -25.29
N THR A 74 -13.73 -14.78 -26.33
CA THR A 74 -14.43 -13.50 -26.21
C THR A 74 -15.86 -13.54 -26.73
N ASN A 75 -16.55 -14.69 -26.60
CA ASN A 75 -17.95 -14.83 -27.03
C ASN A 75 -18.95 -14.14 -26.06
N GLY A 76 -18.63 -12.94 -25.59
CA GLY A 76 -19.44 -12.16 -24.65
C GLY A 76 -19.27 -10.66 -24.87
N ILE A 77 -20.25 -9.88 -24.41
CA ILE A 77 -20.16 -8.42 -24.31
C ILE A 77 -19.40 -8.11 -23.03
N PHE A 78 -18.31 -7.35 -23.15
CA PHE A 78 -17.49 -6.95 -22.01
C PHE A 78 -17.62 -5.46 -21.76
N GLU A 79 -17.73 -5.09 -20.49
CA GLU A 79 -17.60 -3.70 -20.06
C GLU A 79 -16.16 -3.24 -20.30
N THR A 80 -15.98 -2.09 -20.95
CA THR A 80 -14.65 -1.53 -21.24
C THR A 80 -13.95 -1.03 -19.97
N GLN A 81 -14.72 -0.70 -18.93
CA GLN A 81 -14.19 -0.23 -17.66
C GLN A 81 -15.12 -0.64 -16.51
N VAL A 82 -14.53 -1.18 -15.45
CA VAL A 82 -15.23 -1.37 -14.17
C VAL A 82 -14.53 -0.51 -13.13
N ARG A 83 -15.28 0.34 -12.43
CA ARG A 83 -14.77 1.16 -11.32
C ARG A 83 -15.35 0.63 -10.02
N PHE A 84 -14.47 0.20 -9.12
CA PHE A 84 -14.84 -0.21 -7.77
C PHE A 84 -14.80 0.94 -6.76
N GLN A 85 -14.41 2.14 -7.20
CA GLN A 85 -14.28 3.33 -6.36
C GLN A 85 -15.11 4.48 -6.95
N ASN A 86 -15.92 5.12 -6.12
CA ASN A 86 -16.73 6.28 -6.48
C ASN A 86 -15.94 7.59 -6.34
N GLU A 87 -14.95 7.61 -5.43
CA GLU A 87 -14.08 8.74 -5.13
C GLU A 87 -12.62 8.33 -5.32
N THR A 88 -11.73 9.30 -5.54
CA THR A 88 -10.29 9.05 -5.66
C THR A 88 -9.68 8.76 -4.30
N TRP A 89 -8.92 7.67 -4.19
CA TRP A 89 -8.19 7.34 -2.98
C TRP A 89 -7.02 8.33 -2.73
N PRO A 90 -6.80 8.82 -1.48
CA PRO A 90 -5.73 9.77 -1.18
C PRO A 90 -4.33 9.21 -1.47
N CYS A 91 -3.46 10.02 -2.09
CA CYS A 91 -2.11 9.57 -2.49
C CYS A 91 -1.18 9.28 -1.29
N SER A 92 -1.42 9.93 -0.16
CA SER A 92 -0.71 9.72 1.11
C SER A 92 -1.10 8.40 1.80
N CYS A 93 -2.21 7.78 1.42
CA CYS A 93 -2.69 6.55 2.03
C CYS A 93 -2.50 5.35 1.09
N LYS A 94 -1.95 4.26 1.62
CA LYS A 94 -1.77 2.99 0.92
C LYS A 94 -2.71 1.95 1.50
N LEU A 95 -3.46 1.29 0.63
CA LEU A 95 -4.22 0.10 0.98
C LEU A 95 -3.28 -1.11 1.02
N LEU A 96 -2.88 -1.53 2.22
CA LEU A 96 -1.93 -2.64 2.40
C LEU A 96 -2.61 -4.01 2.30
N ASN A 97 -3.85 -4.11 2.78
CA ASN A 97 -4.59 -5.36 2.74
C ASN A 97 -6.09 -5.11 2.73
N LEU A 98 -6.81 -5.90 1.93
CA LEU A 98 -8.25 -6.04 2.00
C LEU A 98 -8.56 -7.54 1.97
N ARG A 99 -8.94 -8.10 3.11
CA ARG A 99 -9.27 -9.53 3.23
C ARG A 99 -10.71 -9.72 3.69
N ASN A 100 -11.38 -10.72 3.12
CA ASN A 100 -12.64 -11.20 3.65
C ASN A 100 -12.36 -11.98 4.95
N LEU A 101 -13.13 -11.71 6.02
CA LEU A 101 -13.02 -12.43 7.30
C LEU A 101 -13.90 -13.68 7.34
N GLY A 102 -14.60 -13.97 6.26
CA GLY A 102 -15.52 -15.09 6.15
C GLY A 102 -16.84 -14.82 6.84
N THR A 103 -17.87 -15.50 6.36
CA THR A 103 -19.16 -15.59 7.03
C THR A 103 -19.10 -16.78 7.98
N GLY A 104 -19.08 -16.53 9.29
CA GLY A 104 -19.68 -17.51 10.21
C GLY A 104 -21.17 -17.65 9.90
N ASN A 105 -21.93 -18.39 10.72
CA ASN A 105 -23.41 -18.53 10.61
C ASN A 105 -24.20 -17.19 10.67
N THR A 106 -23.54 -16.04 10.58
CA THR A 106 -24.12 -14.71 10.51
C THR A 106 -24.25 -14.26 9.06
N SER A 107 -25.45 -13.83 8.66
CA SER A 107 -25.79 -13.37 7.31
C SER A 107 -25.03 -12.10 6.83
N SER A 108 -24.16 -11.51 7.66
CA SER A 108 -23.41 -10.29 7.34
C SER A 108 -21.99 -10.60 6.84
N LEU A 109 -21.64 -10.09 5.65
CA LEU A 109 -20.27 -10.12 5.14
C LEU A 109 -19.37 -9.20 5.97
N LYS A 110 -18.16 -9.68 6.30
CA LYS A 110 -17.17 -8.91 7.07
C LYS A 110 -15.85 -8.90 6.33
N ALA A 111 -15.19 -7.76 6.28
CA ALA A 111 -13.83 -7.63 5.74
C ALA A 111 -12.93 -6.92 6.73
N LEU A 112 -11.62 -7.16 6.61
CA LEU A 112 -10.59 -6.42 7.31
C LEU A 112 -9.80 -5.62 6.28
N LEU A 113 -9.74 -4.31 6.54
CA LEU A 113 -9.02 -3.32 5.75
C LEU A 113 -7.80 -2.87 6.54
N VAL A 114 -6.61 -2.91 5.95
CA VAL A 114 -5.38 -2.38 6.55
C VAL A 114 -4.90 -1.21 5.71
N VAL A 115 -4.84 -0.03 6.31
CA VAL A 115 -4.45 1.22 5.65
C VAL A 115 -3.23 1.78 6.35
N HIS A 116 -2.28 2.28 5.55
CA HIS A 116 -1.07 2.93 6.03
C HIS A 116 -0.96 4.32 5.42
N ARG A 117 -0.75 5.36 6.23
CA ARG A 117 -0.42 6.70 5.73
C ARG A 117 1.09 6.88 5.70
N VAL A 118 1.63 7.23 4.55
CA VAL A 118 3.06 7.52 4.42
C VAL A 118 3.37 8.95 4.87
N GLY A 119 4.53 9.15 5.49
CA GLY A 119 5.07 10.48 5.72
C GLY A 119 5.62 11.07 4.42
N LEU A 120 5.42 12.37 4.22
CA LEU A 120 5.83 13.12 3.03
C LEU A 120 6.77 14.25 3.42
N ASP A 121 7.84 14.44 2.64
CA ASP A 121 8.70 15.61 2.78
C ASP A 121 8.18 16.76 1.90
N CYS A 122 7.69 17.82 2.55
CA CYS A 122 7.15 19.01 1.87
C CYS A 122 8.24 19.91 1.28
N SER A 123 9.54 19.65 1.53
CA SER A 123 10.65 20.37 0.89
C SER A 123 10.80 20.05 -0.61
N TYR A 124 10.03 19.10 -1.15
CA TYR A 124 9.96 18.82 -2.58
C TYR A 124 8.74 19.51 -3.19
N SER A 125 8.93 20.66 -3.83
CA SER A 125 7.84 21.47 -4.42
C SER A 125 7.35 20.96 -5.79
N GLN A 126 8.07 20.06 -6.43
CA GLN A 126 7.72 19.54 -7.75
C GLN A 126 6.68 18.43 -7.66
N ILE A 127 5.42 18.81 -7.42
CA ILE A 127 4.30 17.87 -7.48
C ILE A 127 3.84 17.81 -8.95
N TYR A 128 4.39 16.86 -9.72
CA TYR A 128 3.96 16.60 -11.12
C TYR A 128 2.59 15.91 -11.21
N THR A 129 1.86 15.78 -10.09
CA THR A 129 0.64 14.98 -9.99
C THR A 129 -0.43 15.74 -9.22
N ASP A 130 -1.63 15.84 -9.79
CA ASP A 130 -2.81 16.31 -9.06
C ASP A 130 -3.21 15.24 -8.03
N CYS A 131 -2.67 15.37 -6.81
CA CYS A 131 -2.78 14.39 -5.74
C CYS A 131 -3.45 15.04 -4.53
N ASN A 132 -4.56 14.45 -4.09
CA ASN A 132 -5.22 14.86 -2.86
C ASN A 132 -4.47 14.26 -1.65
N ASN A 133 -4.01 15.13 -0.75
CA ASN A 133 -3.29 14.77 0.47
C ASN A 133 -4.20 14.82 1.71
N GLU A 134 -5.48 14.49 1.54
CA GLU A 134 -6.43 14.44 2.64
C GLU A 134 -5.98 13.47 3.74
N GLU A 135 -6.12 13.93 4.98
CA GLU A 135 -5.75 13.16 6.17
C GLU A 135 -6.79 12.09 6.54
N LYS A 136 -8.02 12.28 6.05
CA LYS A 136 -9.17 11.48 6.38
C LYS A 136 -9.54 10.67 5.16
N VAL A 137 -9.57 9.35 5.32
CA VAL A 137 -9.99 8.43 4.28
C VAL A 137 -11.48 8.14 4.46
N ASN A 138 -12.27 8.42 3.43
CA ASN A 138 -13.67 8.02 3.38
C ASN A 138 -13.79 6.52 3.04
N LEU A 139 -14.34 5.72 3.95
CA LEU A 139 -14.50 4.27 3.74
C LEU A 139 -15.66 3.94 2.79
N ASN A 140 -16.59 4.88 2.54
CA ASN A 140 -17.64 4.74 1.53
C ASN A 140 -17.15 4.93 0.09
N VAL A 141 -15.83 4.94 -0.13
CA VAL A 141 -15.23 5.02 -1.46
C VAL A 141 -15.61 3.82 -2.34
N PHE A 142 -15.85 2.64 -1.76
CA PHE A 142 -16.10 1.42 -2.53
C PHE A 142 -17.50 1.43 -3.15
N GLY A 143 -17.56 1.47 -4.48
CA GLY A 143 -18.79 1.39 -5.26
C GLY A 143 -19.40 -0.01 -5.22
N GLY A 144 -20.74 -0.07 -5.24
CA GLY A 144 -21.48 -1.34 -5.29
C GLY A 144 -21.58 -2.10 -3.97
N VAL A 145 -21.09 -1.54 -2.86
CA VAL A 145 -21.20 -2.14 -1.52
C VAL A 145 -21.78 -1.16 -0.50
N GLN A 146 -22.58 -1.66 0.45
CA GLN A 146 -23.14 -0.87 1.55
C GLN A 146 -22.50 -1.27 2.88
N ILE A 147 -21.73 -0.37 3.48
CA ILE A 147 -21.10 -0.57 4.77
C ILE A 147 -22.12 -0.23 5.86
N LYS A 148 -22.43 -1.21 6.72
CA LYS A 148 -23.32 -1.03 7.87
C LYS A 148 -22.58 -0.48 9.09
N MET A 149 -21.37 -0.97 9.33
CA MET A 149 -20.57 -0.61 10.50
C MET A 149 -19.09 -0.76 10.19
N ALA A 150 -18.28 0.15 10.74
CA ALA A 150 -16.83 0.04 10.74
C ALA A 150 -16.31 0.20 12.18
N ALA A 151 -15.30 -0.59 12.53
CA ALA A 151 -14.63 -0.49 13.82
C ALA A 151 -13.12 -0.66 13.64
N GLU A 152 -12.33 0.20 14.28
CA GLU A 152 -10.89 0.01 14.37
C GLU A 152 -10.59 -1.26 15.18
N THR A 153 -9.55 -1.97 14.79
CA THR A 153 -9.11 -3.20 15.43
C THR A 153 -7.61 -3.19 15.65
N THR A 154 -7.10 -4.19 16.38
CA THR A 154 -5.68 -4.52 16.35
C THR A 154 -5.22 -4.84 14.93
N LEU A 155 -3.90 -4.78 14.68
CA LEU A 155 -3.32 -5.01 13.36
C LEU A 155 -3.74 -6.35 12.74
N THR A 156 -3.88 -7.38 13.58
CA THR A 156 -4.30 -8.74 13.20
C THR A 156 -5.80 -8.90 13.04
N GLY A 157 -6.60 -7.91 13.46
CA GLY A 157 -8.07 -7.96 13.41
C GLY A 157 -8.72 -8.84 14.48
N VAL A 158 -7.99 -9.22 15.52
CA VAL A 158 -8.47 -10.13 16.58
C VAL A 158 -9.32 -9.39 17.61
N GLN A 159 -8.92 -8.19 17.98
CA GLN A 159 -9.60 -7.39 19.00
C GLN A 159 -10.14 -6.09 18.40
N GLU A 160 -11.39 -5.79 18.69
CA GLU A 160 -12.03 -4.51 18.36
C GLU A 160 -11.68 -3.45 19.38
N LEU A 161 -11.35 -2.26 18.88
CA LEU A 161 -10.96 -1.10 19.67
C LEU A 161 -12.12 -0.10 19.70
N THR A 162 -12.19 0.78 18.70
CA THR A 162 -13.11 1.91 18.66
C THR A 162 -14.05 1.81 17.45
N PRO A 163 -15.37 1.99 17.63
CA PRO A 163 -16.28 2.08 16.49
C PRO A 163 -16.09 3.42 15.74
N LEU A 164 -16.24 3.39 14.42
CA LEU A 164 -16.14 4.56 13.55
C LEU A 164 -17.55 5.04 13.17
N ASN A 165 -17.99 6.17 13.73
CA ASN A 165 -19.36 6.67 13.55
C ASN A 165 -19.62 7.22 12.13
N ASP A 166 -18.65 7.90 11.52
CA ASP A 166 -18.84 8.59 10.23
C ASP A 166 -18.22 7.85 9.04
N LEU A 167 -17.78 6.60 9.22
CA LEU A 167 -17.05 5.83 8.19
C LEU A 167 -15.83 6.59 7.63
N LYS A 168 -15.27 7.52 8.42
CA LYS A 168 -14.06 8.28 8.10
C LYS A 168 -12.94 7.79 8.99
N LEU A 169 -11.85 7.34 8.38
CA LEU A 169 -10.66 6.90 9.08
C LEU A 169 -9.62 8.01 9.05
N GLN A 170 -9.24 8.51 10.22
CA GLN A 170 -8.15 9.47 10.36
C GLN A 170 -6.86 8.71 10.70
N LEU A 171 -5.79 8.98 9.95
CA LEU A 171 -4.45 8.44 10.20
C LEU A 171 -3.43 9.58 10.26
N ASN A 172 -2.48 9.50 11.18
CA ASN A 172 -1.30 10.33 11.22
C ASN A 172 -0.21 9.80 10.28
N ASP A 173 0.81 10.62 10.00
CA ASP A 173 1.93 10.19 9.17
C ASP A 173 2.65 8.97 9.78
N MET A 174 2.98 8.00 8.93
CA MET A 174 3.58 6.70 9.28
C MET A 174 2.70 5.78 10.13
N GLU A 175 1.41 6.11 10.31
CA GLU A 175 0.48 5.29 11.07
C GLU A 175 -0.13 4.17 10.20
N ILE A 176 -0.23 2.97 10.78
CA ILE A 176 -0.96 1.84 10.19
C ILE A 176 -2.18 1.57 11.06
N LYS A 177 -3.37 1.66 10.44
CA LYS A 177 -4.63 1.32 11.09
C LYS A 177 -5.32 0.17 10.38
N THR A 178 -5.99 -0.64 11.18
CA THR A 178 -6.80 -1.74 10.71
C THR A 178 -8.25 -1.49 11.07
N VAL A 179 -9.14 -1.65 10.10
CA VAL A 179 -10.58 -1.45 10.25
C VAL A 179 -11.31 -2.71 9.84
N LYS A 180 -12.18 -3.18 10.72
CA LYS A 180 -13.15 -4.23 10.41
C LYS A 180 -14.42 -3.60 9.85
N LEU A 181 -14.72 -3.92 8.60
CA LEU A 181 -15.91 -3.49 7.87
C LEU A 181 -16.97 -4.59 7.97
N THR A 182 -18.20 -4.22 8.32
CA THR A 182 -19.38 -5.09 8.27
C THR A 182 -20.33 -4.54 7.24
N TYR A 183 -20.64 -5.35 6.22
CA TYR A 183 -21.54 -4.98 5.13
C TYR A 183 -22.98 -5.40 5.43
N ARG A 184 -23.92 -4.76 4.74
CA ARG A 184 -25.35 -5.11 4.76
C ARG A 184 -25.67 -6.24 3.81
#